data_AF-A0A7V9AV33-F1
#
_entry.id   AF-A0A7V9AV33-F1
#
_cell.length_a   1.000
_cell.length_b   1.000
_cell.length_c   1.000
_cell.angle_alpha   90.00
_cell.angle_beta   90.00
_cell.angle_gamma   90.00
#
_symmetry.space_group_name_H-M   'P 1'
#
loop_
_entity.id
_entity.type
_entity.pdbx_description
1 polymer ?
#
loop_
_entity_poly.entity_id
_entity_poly.type
_entity_poly.pdbx_seq_one_letter_code
_entity_poly.pdbx_strand_id
1 'polypeptide(L)'
;MLRVLRVTGTNAVEQADVAAVEEPLEIRLHDRPFAVIMRTPGADRHLAAGFLLAEGLIGSADDLGAVEHCRHPDHPDGHNVVSVFLLGEAAATLPALLEGRRNVLDGRLPLTGHTLAVSGRASYEIVQKAWLAGIEIVCAVSAPSSLAIDLAEEAGITLIGFARANGFNIYSKPARVRM
;
A
#
# COMPACT_ATOMS: atom_id res chain seq x y z
N MET A 1 19.33 1.05 -15.99
CA MET A 1 20.20 0.08 -15.29
C MET A 1 20.91 0.79 -14.16
N LEU A 2 20.93 0.18 -12.99
CA LEU A 2 21.58 0.71 -11.78
C LEU A 2 22.99 0.13 -11.71
N ARG A 3 23.96 0.90 -11.20
CA ARG A 3 25.27 0.34 -10.83
C ARG A 3 25.17 -0.22 -9.42
N VAL A 4 25.56 -1.47 -9.25
CA VAL A 4 25.58 -2.18 -7.95
C VAL A 4 26.95 -2.79 -7.71
N LEU A 5 27.34 -2.91 -6.44
CA LEU A 5 28.54 -3.65 -6.05
C LEU A 5 28.15 -5.10 -5.72
N ARG A 6 28.53 -6.06 -6.56
CA ARG A 6 28.34 -7.49 -6.28
C ARG A 6 29.53 -8.03 -5.50
N VAL A 7 29.30 -8.56 -4.31
CA VAL A 7 30.33 -9.12 -3.43
C VAL A 7 30.22 -10.65 -3.38
N THR A 8 31.34 -11.35 -3.61
CA THR A 8 31.44 -12.81 -3.55
C THR A 8 32.71 -13.19 -2.79
N GLY A 9 32.57 -13.71 -1.56
CA GLY A 9 33.72 -13.95 -0.67
C GLY A 9 34.40 -12.63 -0.29
N THR A 10 35.69 -12.50 -0.59
CA THR A 10 36.46 -11.24 -0.40
C THR A 10 36.50 -10.36 -1.65
N ASN A 11 35.89 -10.79 -2.76
CA ASN A 11 35.94 -10.05 -4.02
C ASN A 11 34.71 -9.17 -4.18
N ALA A 12 34.88 -7.94 -4.65
CA ALA A 12 33.79 -6.99 -4.89
C ALA A 12 33.93 -6.40 -6.28
N VAL A 13 32.89 -6.52 -7.10
CA VAL A 13 32.90 -6.09 -8.51
C VAL A 13 31.68 -5.19 -8.77
N GLU A 14 31.91 -4.02 -9.33
CA GLU A 14 30.84 -3.14 -9.77
C GLU A 14 30.24 -3.66 -11.07
N GLN A 15 28.92 -3.79 -11.13
CA GLN A 15 28.19 -4.30 -12.28
C GLN A 15 26.85 -3.59 -12.49
N ALA A 16 26.29 -3.72 -13.69
CA ALA A 16 24.94 -3.24 -13.97
C ALA A 16 23.89 -4.23 -13.46
N ASP A 17 22.80 -3.72 -12.91
CA ASP A 17 21.63 -4.49 -12.51
C ASP A 17 20.33 -3.77 -12.90
N VAL A 18 19.21 -4.49 -12.81
CA VAL A 18 17.86 -3.98 -13.06
C VAL A 18 17.02 -4.10 -11.79
N ALA A 19 16.27 -3.05 -11.48
CA ALA A 19 15.26 -3.06 -10.43
C ALA A 19 13.89 -2.83 -11.06
N ALA A 20 12.86 -3.40 -10.45
CA ALA A 20 11.48 -3.08 -10.82
C ALA A 20 11.20 -1.61 -10.50
N VAL A 21 10.47 -0.94 -11.39
CA VAL A 21 9.96 0.40 -11.15
C VAL A 21 8.70 0.29 -10.30
N GLU A 22 8.55 1.18 -9.32
CA GLU A 22 7.30 1.39 -8.59
C GLU A 22 6.85 2.84 -8.79
N GLU A 23 5.59 3.03 -9.16
CA GLU A 23 4.95 4.35 -9.29
C GLU A 23 3.59 4.35 -8.56
N PRO A 24 3.18 5.49 -7.99
CA PRO A 24 1.87 5.63 -7.40
C PRO A 24 0.77 5.58 -8.47
N LEU A 25 -0.30 4.83 -8.21
CA LEU A 25 -1.55 4.82 -8.97
C LEU A 25 -2.66 5.38 -8.09
N GLU A 26 -3.19 6.54 -8.45
CA GLU A 26 -4.45 7.01 -7.89
C GLU A 26 -5.61 6.29 -8.57
N ILE A 27 -6.40 5.58 -7.78
CA ILE A 27 -7.69 5.02 -8.18
C ILE A 27 -8.77 6.00 -7.72
N ARG A 28 -9.63 6.41 -8.65
CA ARG A 28 -10.80 7.26 -8.40
C ARG A 28 -12.08 6.47 -8.63
N LEU A 29 -13.13 6.77 -7.86
CA LEU A 29 -14.47 6.24 -8.05
C LEU A 29 -15.41 7.36 -8.47
N HIS A 30 -15.93 7.29 -9.70
CA HIS A 30 -16.69 8.38 -10.33
C HIS A 30 -15.95 9.73 -10.22
N ASP A 31 -14.68 9.73 -10.65
CA ASP A 31 -13.73 10.85 -10.61
C ASP A 31 -13.41 11.46 -9.24
N ARG A 32 -13.83 10.79 -8.16
CA ARG A 32 -13.45 11.19 -6.80
C ARG A 32 -12.28 10.34 -6.30
N PRO A 33 -11.23 10.94 -5.71
CA PRO A 33 -10.12 10.20 -5.12
C PRO A 33 -10.62 9.11 -4.16
N PHE A 34 -10.12 7.89 -4.34
CA PHE A 34 -10.52 6.75 -3.53
C PHE A 34 -9.34 6.05 -2.85
N ALA A 35 -8.27 5.79 -3.59
CA ALA A 35 -7.06 5.19 -3.05
C ALA A 35 -5.84 5.61 -3.88
N VAL A 36 -4.67 5.64 -3.25
CA VAL A 36 -3.39 5.62 -3.98
C VAL A 36 -2.69 4.32 -3.62
N ILE A 37 -2.28 3.57 -4.64
CA ILE A 37 -1.53 2.31 -4.46
C ILE A 37 -0.19 2.37 -5.19
N MET A 38 0.82 1.64 -4.72
CA MET A 38 2.09 1.48 -5.42
C MET A 38 1.99 0.32 -6.39
N ARG A 39 2.49 0.51 -7.62
CA ARG A 39 2.50 -0.54 -8.65
C ARG A 39 3.74 -0.46 -9.51
N THR A 40 4.08 -1.58 -10.14
CA THR A 40 4.87 -1.52 -11.38
C THR A 40 3.91 -1.17 -12.53
N PRO A 41 4.14 -0.07 -13.28
CA PRO A 41 3.21 0.38 -14.33
C PRO A 41 2.96 -0.65 -15.43
N GLY A 42 1.74 -0.65 -15.99
CA GLY A 42 1.45 -1.28 -17.28
C GLY A 42 0.07 -1.94 -17.40
N ALA A 43 -0.47 -2.49 -16.31
CA ALA A 43 -1.74 -3.22 -16.29
C ALA A 43 -2.81 -2.54 -15.42
N ASP A 44 -2.77 -1.22 -15.37
CA ASP A 44 -3.38 -0.40 -14.32
C ASP A 44 -4.90 -0.54 -14.23
N ARG A 45 -5.59 -0.71 -15.36
CA ARG A 45 -7.04 -0.93 -15.39
C ARG A 45 -7.43 -2.26 -14.75
N HIS A 46 -6.70 -3.32 -15.06
CA HIS A 46 -6.92 -4.64 -14.45
C HIS A 46 -6.55 -4.62 -12.96
N LEU A 47 -5.47 -3.91 -12.60
CA LEU A 47 -5.07 -3.72 -11.21
C LEU A 47 -6.15 -2.97 -10.42
N ALA A 48 -6.70 -1.89 -10.95
CA ALA A 48 -7.76 -1.12 -10.30
C ALA A 48 -9.04 -1.96 -10.11
N ALA A 49 -9.46 -2.71 -11.14
CA ALA A 49 -10.61 -3.61 -11.04
C ALA A 49 -10.39 -4.71 -9.97
N GLY A 50 -9.23 -5.37 -10.01
CA GLY A 50 -8.88 -6.41 -9.04
C GLY A 50 -8.77 -5.88 -7.61
N PHE A 51 -8.25 -4.65 -7.45
CA PHE A 51 -8.20 -3.97 -6.15
C PHE A 51 -9.60 -3.72 -5.58
N LEU A 52 -10.54 -3.23 -6.37
CA LEU A 52 -11.92 -2.99 -5.92
C LEU A 52 -12.64 -4.28 -5.53
N LEU A 53 -12.39 -5.38 -6.26
CA LEU A 53 -12.90 -6.70 -5.90
C LEU A 53 -12.32 -7.19 -4.57
N ALA A 54 -11.00 -7.07 -4.39
CA ALA A 54 -10.31 -7.49 -3.17
C ALA A 54 -10.74 -6.70 -1.92
N GLU A 55 -11.06 -5.42 -2.11
CA GLU A 55 -11.58 -4.54 -1.06
C GLU A 55 -13.10 -4.72 -0.82
N GLY A 56 -13.77 -5.58 -1.60
CA GLY A 56 -15.19 -5.89 -1.46
C GLY A 56 -16.14 -4.80 -1.96
N LEU A 57 -15.66 -3.87 -2.80
CA LEU A 57 -16.49 -2.79 -3.37
C LEU A 57 -17.29 -3.23 -4.60
N ILE A 58 -16.84 -4.31 -5.25
CA ILE A 58 -17.55 -4.97 -6.34
C ILE A 58 -17.61 -6.47 -6.02
N GLY A 59 -18.68 -7.12 -6.43
CA GLY A 59 -18.85 -8.57 -6.34
C GLY A 59 -18.45 -9.28 -7.63
N SER A 60 -18.55 -8.61 -8.78
CA SER A 60 -18.16 -9.16 -10.08
C SER A 60 -17.70 -8.08 -11.05
N ALA A 61 -17.28 -8.49 -12.25
CA ALA A 61 -16.97 -7.57 -13.34
C ALA A 61 -18.21 -6.83 -13.88
N ASP A 62 -19.42 -7.35 -13.65
CA ASP A 62 -20.67 -6.73 -14.12
C ASP A 62 -20.99 -5.44 -13.35
N ASP A 63 -20.39 -5.27 -12.17
CA ASP A 63 -20.47 -4.04 -11.38
C ASP A 63 -19.63 -2.90 -11.98
N LEU A 64 -18.78 -3.18 -12.98
CA LEU A 64 -17.91 -2.19 -13.62
C LEU A 64 -18.56 -1.61 -14.89
N GLY A 65 -18.57 -0.28 -14.98
CA GLY A 65 -18.95 0.46 -16.18
C GLY A 65 -17.76 0.79 -17.05
N ALA A 66 -16.99 1.81 -16.67
CA ALA A 66 -15.79 2.23 -17.38
C ALA A 66 -14.58 2.26 -16.44
N VAL A 67 -13.40 1.90 -16.96
CA VAL A 67 -12.11 1.98 -16.26
C VAL A 67 -11.13 2.68 -17.18
N GLU A 68 -10.80 3.92 -16.87
CA GLU A 68 -10.10 4.81 -17.79
C GLU A 68 -9.00 5.58 -17.09
N HIS A 69 -7.89 5.80 -17.80
CA HIS A 69 -6.87 6.74 -17.32
C HIS A 69 -7.39 8.17 -17.41
N CYS A 70 -6.99 9.02 -16.46
CA CYS A 70 -7.24 10.44 -16.58
C CYS A 70 -6.53 10.97 -17.84
N ARG A 71 -7.28 11.63 -18.72
CA ARG A 71 -6.77 12.23 -19.95
C ARG A 71 -6.72 13.76 -19.88
N HIS A 72 -6.88 14.34 -18.70
CA HIS A 72 -6.93 15.79 -18.56
C HIS A 72 -5.55 16.40 -18.91
N PRO A 73 -5.46 17.30 -19.90
CA PRO A 73 -4.18 17.82 -20.39
C PRO A 73 -3.38 18.58 -19.31
N ASP A 74 -4.06 19.12 -18.29
CA ASP A 74 -3.43 19.78 -17.13
C ASP A 74 -2.94 18.83 -16.03
N HIS A 75 -3.06 17.50 -16.21
CA HIS A 75 -2.50 16.50 -15.29
C HIS A 75 -1.30 15.79 -15.96
N PRO A 76 -0.06 16.28 -15.76
CA PRO A 76 1.12 15.71 -16.41
C PRO A 76 1.35 14.23 -16.03
N ASP A 77 0.86 13.79 -14.87
CA ASP A 77 0.88 12.39 -14.41
C ASP A 77 -0.46 11.68 -14.61
N GLY A 78 -1.25 12.05 -15.62
CA GLY A 78 -2.56 11.43 -15.89
C GLY A 78 -2.50 9.91 -16.12
N HIS A 79 -1.34 9.37 -16.52
CA HIS A 79 -1.11 7.92 -16.61
C HIS A 79 -1.11 7.23 -15.24
N ASN A 80 -0.83 7.97 -14.17
CA ASN A 80 -0.87 7.52 -12.79
C ASN A 80 -2.24 7.69 -12.13
N VAL A 81 -3.27 8.07 -12.88
CA VAL A 81 -4.64 8.18 -12.38
C VAL A 81 -5.57 7.31 -13.21
N VAL A 82 -6.33 6.44 -12.54
CA VAL A 82 -7.38 5.61 -13.14
C VAL A 82 -8.71 5.91 -12.46
N SER A 83 -9.69 6.34 -13.25
CA SER A 83 -11.08 6.49 -12.83
C SER A 83 -11.86 5.21 -13.14
N VAL A 84 -12.54 4.68 -12.13
CA VAL A 84 -13.48 3.57 -12.24
C VAL A 84 -14.91 4.09 -12.03
N PHE A 85 -15.79 3.76 -12.94
CA PHE A 85 -17.22 4.05 -12.88
C PHE A 85 -17.96 2.75 -12.59
N LEU A 86 -18.70 2.70 -11.49
CA LEU A 86 -19.47 1.53 -11.09
C LEU A 86 -20.89 1.58 -11.66
N LEU A 87 -21.53 0.42 -11.77
CA LEU A 87 -22.91 0.25 -12.20
C LEU A 87 -23.78 -0.32 -11.08
N GLY A 88 -25.10 -0.24 -11.27
CA GLY A 88 -26.10 -0.96 -10.47
C GLY A 88 -25.99 -0.72 -8.96
N GLU A 89 -26.18 -1.80 -8.20
CA GLU A 89 -26.14 -1.80 -6.73
C GLU A 89 -24.78 -1.38 -6.17
N ALA A 90 -23.67 -1.71 -6.84
CA ALA A 90 -22.34 -1.29 -6.40
C ALA A 90 -22.19 0.24 -6.43
N ALA A 91 -22.73 0.91 -7.46
CA ALA A 91 -22.78 2.37 -7.50
C ALA A 91 -23.71 2.97 -6.44
N ALA A 92 -24.87 2.34 -6.21
CA ALA A 92 -25.86 2.82 -5.24
C ALA A 92 -25.39 2.71 -3.78
N THR A 93 -24.65 1.64 -3.46
CA THR A 93 -24.12 1.36 -2.11
C THR A 93 -22.80 2.08 -1.82
N LEU A 94 -22.14 2.63 -2.84
CA LEU A 94 -20.85 3.30 -2.71
C LEU A 94 -20.81 4.37 -1.59
N PRO A 95 -21.79 5.29 -1.44
CA PRO A 95 -21.77 6.25 -0.34
C PRO A 95 -21.69 5.58 1.04
N ALA A 96 -22.49 4.54 1.27
CA ALA A 96 -22.50 3.78 2.52
C ALA A 96 -21.21 2.99 2.74
N LEU A 97 -20.63 2.40 1.68
CA LEU A 97 -19.33 1.71 1.75
C LEU A 97 -18.18 2.68 2.06
N LEU A 98 -18.22 3.90 1.48
CA LEU A 98 -17.26 4.97 1.79
C LEU A 98 -17.46 5.54 3.20
N GLU A 99 -18.68 5.55 3.72
CA GLU A 99 -18.98 5.83 5.13
C GLU A 99 -18.49 4.71 6.06
N GLY A 100 -18.63 3.45 5.67
CA GLY A 100 -18.11 2.29 6.41
C GLY A 100 -16.57 2.23 6.44
N ARG A 101 -15.89 2.66 5.37
CA ARG A 101 -14.44 2.90 5.41
C ARG A 101 -14.05 4.06 6.34
N ARG A 102 -15.00 4.92 6.69
CA ARG A 102 -14.90 5.94 7.73
C ARG A 102 -15.42 5.44 9.10
N ASN A 103 -15.40 4.12 9.37
CA ASN A 103 -15.65 3.51 10.69
C ASN A 103 -14.58 3.83 11.76
N VAL A 104 -13.98 5.03 11.70
CA VAL A 104 -13.53 5.78 12.88
C VAL A 104 -14.66 5.88 13.93
N LEU A 105 -15.92 5.87 13.47
CA LEU A 105 -17.11 6.15 14.28
C LEU A 105 -17.62 5.00 15.17
N ASP A 106 -17.09 3.78 15.03
CA ASP A 106 -17.35 2.71 16.01
C ASP A 106 -16.55 2.94 17.32
N GLY A 107 -15.83 4.07 17.43
CA GLY A 107 -15.05 4.46 18.60
C GLY A 107 -13.81 3.61 18.84
N ARG A 108 -13.42 2.78 17.87
CA ARG A 108 -12.28 1.86 17.98
C ARG A 108 -10.96 2.47 17.50
N LEU A 109 -10.98 3.69 16.95
CA LEU A 109 -9.78 4.44 16.60
C LEU A 109 -9.49 5.53 17.63
N PRO A 110 -8.22 5.87 17.89
CA PRO A 110 -7.04 5.20 17.34
C PRO A 110 -6.84 3.79 17.93
N LEU A 111 -6.27 2.87 17.15
CA LEU A 111 -5.86 1.53 17.60
C LEU A 111 -4.53 1.58 18.38
N THR A 112 -4.34 2.63 19.17
CA THR A 112 -3.16 2.77 20.05
C THR A 112 -3.07 1.56 20.98
N GLY A 113 -1.84 1.10 21.24
CA GLY A 113 -1.61 -0.12 22.01
C GLY A 113 -1.87 -1.44 21.26
N HIS A 114 -2.26 -1.40 19.99
CA HIS A 114 -2.35 -2.59 19.14
C HIS A 114 -1.14 -2.72 18.22
N THR A 115 -0.89 -3.97 17.79
CA THR A 115 0.14 -4.33 16.81
C THR A 115 -0.53 -4.85 15.55
N LEU A 116 -0.13 -4.35 14.38
CA LEU A 116 -0.53 -4.92 13.10
C LEU A 116 0.47 -6.01 12.69
N ALA A 117 0.02 -7.27 12.62
CA ALA A 117 0.83 -8.37 12.11
C ALA A 117 0.44 -8.72 10.67
N VAL A 118 1.43 -8.84 9.78
CA VAL A 118 1.22 -9.20 8.37
C VAL A 118 2.09 -10.39 7.98
N SER A 119 1.53 -11.33 7.23
CA SER A 119 2.25 -12.51 6.71
C SER A 119 3.14 -12.20 5.52
N GLY A 120 2.91 -11.07 4.84
CA GLY A 120 3.66 -10.61 3.68
C GLY A 120 4.82 -9.68 4.01
N ARG A 121 5.26 -8.94 2.98
CA ARG A 121 6.17 -7.80 3.14
C ARG A 121 5.43 -6.64 3.79
N ALA A 122 6.11 -5.83 4.60
CA ALA A 122 5.58 -4.52 4.97
C ALA A 122 5.88 -3.53 3.84
N SER A 123 4.88 -3.28 2.99
CA SER A 123 4.92 -2.22 1.98
C SER A 123 4.62 -0.86 2.60
N TYR A 124 4.91 0.20 1.86
CA TYR A 124 4.59 1.58 2.24
C TYR A 124 3.12 1.73 2.66
N GLU A 125 2.19 1.17 1.88
CA GLU A 125 0.75 1.24 2.17
C GLU A 125 0.35 0.56 3.48
N ILE A 126 1.01 -0.52 3.86
CA ILE A 126 0.74 -1.20 5.13
C ILE A 126 1.11 -0.28 6.29
N VAL A 127 2.27 0.37 6.21
CA VAL A 127 2.72 1.33 7.22
C VAL A 127 1.84 2.57 7.24
N GLN A 128 1.42 3.07 6.07
CA GLN A 128 0.50 4.22 5.97
C GLN A 128 -0.86 3.92 6.61
N LYS A 129 -1.45 2.75 6.33
CA LYS A 129 -2.72 2.33 6.93
C LYS A 129 -2.59 2.14 8.44
N ALA A 130 -1.49 1.55 8.91
CA ALA A 130 -1.19 1.43 10.33
C ALA A 130 -1.10 2.80 11.00
N TRP A 131 -0.39 3.75 10.38
CA TRP A 131 -0.24 5.11 10.88
C TRP A 131 -1.58 5.83 11.00
N LEU A 132 -2.38 5.83 9.94
CA LEU A 132 -3.71 6.44 9.92
C LEU A 132 -4.66 5.81 10.95
N ALA A 133 -4.49 4.51 11.23
CA ALA A 133 -5.25 3.81 12.25
C ALA A 133 -4.72 4.05 13.68
N GLY A 134 -3.62 4.77 13.87
CA GLY A 134 -3.00 5.01 15.18
C GLY A 134 -2.28 3.79 15.77
N ILE A 135 -1.92 2.82 14.92
CA ILE A 135 -1.14 1.63 15.29
C ILE A 135 0.34 2.03 15.38
N GLU A 136 0.97 1.68 16.49
CA GLU A 136 2.34 2.08 16.77
C GLU A 136 3.39 1.02 16.44
N ILE A 137 2.97 -0.23 16.21
CA ILE A 137 3.86 -1.34 15.87
C ILE A 137 3.30 -2.10 14.67
N VAL A 138 4.11 -2.24 13.62
CA VAL A 138 3.84 -3.09 12.46
C VAL A 138 4.86 -4.20 12.44
N CYS A 139 4.40 -5.45 12.36
CA CYS A 139 5.23 -6.64 12.38
C CYS A 139 4.98 -7.50 11.15
N ALA A 140 6.00 -7.66 10.32
CA ALA A 140 5.95 -8.43 9.08
C ALA A 140 6.77 -9.72 9.18
N VAL A 141 6.21 -10.80 8.64
CA VAL A 141 6.92 -12.06 8.44
C VAL A 141 7.99 -11.92 7.34
N SER A 142 7.84 -11.03 6.36
CA SER A 142 8.87 -10.81 5.33
C SER A 142 9.63 -9.48 5.53
N ALA A 143 10.46 -9.13 4.54
CA ALA A 143 11.20 -7.87 4.52
C ALA A 143 10.23 -6.67 4.37
N PRO A 144 10.50 -5.53 5.04
CA PRO A 144 9.90 -4.26 4.66
C PRO A 144 10.54 -3.69 3.38
N SER A 145 9.84 -2.81 2.66
CA SER A 145 10.46 -1.98 1.61
C SER A 145 11.18 -0.77 2.20
N SER A 146 12.12 -0.15 1.47
CA SER A 146 12.80 1.08 1.92
C SER A 146 11.82 2.21 2.23
N LEU A 147 10.86 2.45 1.33
CA LEU A 147 9.81 3.45 1.53
C LEU A 147 8.96 3.16 2.78
N ALA A 148 8.74 1.90 3.13
CA ALA A 148 8.03 1.54 4.35
C ALA A 148 8.84 1.87 5.61
N ILE A 149 10.17 1.69 5.56
CA ILE A 149 11.08 2.05 6.66
C ILE A 149 11.10 3.56 6.83
N ASP A 150 11.28 4.31 5.74
CA ASP A 150 11.33 5.78 5.76
C ASP A 150 10.03 6.36 6.35
N LEU A 151 8.88 5.88 5.87
CA LEU A 151 7.58 6.28 6.41
C LEU A 151 7.43 5.90 7.89
N ALA A 152 7.90 4.72 8.31
CA ALA A 152 7.79 4.31 9.71
C ALA A 152 8.64 5.19 10.64
N GLU A 153 9.82 5.63 10.18
CA GLU A 153 10.66 6.58 10.91
C GLU A 153 10.00 7.94 11.08
N GLU A 154 9.42 8.49 10.00
CA GLU A 154 8.69 9.76 10.01
C GLU A 154 7.41 9.69 10.86
N ALA A 155 6.64 8.61 10.70
CA ALA A 155 5.38 8.39 11.41
C ALA A 155 5.56 7.98 12.88
N GLY A 156 6.80 7.72 13.31
CA GLY A 156 7.07 7.25 14.67
C GLY A 156 6.55 5.84 14.94
N ILE A 157 6.44 4.99 13.92
CA ILE A 157 6.01 3.59 14.03
C ILE A 157 7.23 2.70 14.28
N THR A 158 7.08 1.71 15.15
CA THR A 158 8.04 0.61 15.29
C THR A 158 7.78 -0.42 14.20
N LEU A 159 8.65 -0.50 13.20
CA LEU A 159 8.55 -1.45 12.11
C LEU A 159 9.44 -2.66 12.36
N ILE A 160 8.84 -3.84 12.40
CA ILE A 160 9.49 -5.13 12.60
C ILE A 160 9.36 -5.95 11.31
N GLY A 161 10.45 -6.55 10.87
CA GLY A 161 10.47 -7.47 9.73
C GLY A 161 11.12 -8.80 10.07
N PHE A 162 10.96 -9.77 9.18
CA PHE A 162 11.47 -11.14 9.36
C PHE A 162 11.02 -11.80 10.67
N ALA A 163 9.81 -11.48 11.15
CA ALA A 163 9.31 -12.01 12.41
C ALA A 163 9.07 -13.53 12.36
N ARG A 164 9.73 -14.27 13.24
CA ARG A 164 9.65 -15.73 13.39
C ARG A 164 9.56 -16.08 14.86
N ALA A 165 9.23 -17.35 15.15
CA ALA A 165 9.22 -17.86 16.52
C ALA A 165 10.55 -17.62 17.27
N ASN A 166 11.67 -17.66 16.55
CA ASN A 166 13.02 -17.57 17.13
C ASN A 166 13.66 -16.17 17.03
N GLY A 167 12.95 -15.15 16.54
CA GLY A 167 13.51 -13.80 16.45
C GLY A 167 12.88 -12.92 15.37
N PHE A 168 13.31 -11.67 15.33
CA PHE A 168 12.82 -10.63 14.42
C PHE A 168 13.85 -9.49 14.30
N ASN A 169 13.71 -8.66 13.27
CA ASN A 169 14.54 -7.47 13.07
C ASN A 169 13.69 -6.22 13.27
N ILE A 170 14.18 -5.24 14.04
CA ILE A 170 13.54 -3.93 14.19
C ILE A 170 14.22 -2.94 13.23
N TYR A 171 13.43 -2.32 12.36
CA TYR A 171 13.88 -1.36 11.35
C TYR A 171 13.66 0.09 11.75
N SER A 172 12.71 0.36 12.65
CA SER A 172 12.46 1.70 13.16
C SER A 172 11.98 1.71 14.61
N LYS A 173 12.22 2.81 15.32
CA LYS A 173 11.74 3.10 16.69
C LYS A 173 11.78 1.89 17.66
N PRO A 174 12.95 1.36 18.04
CA PRO A 174 13.04 0.13 18.84
C PRO A 174 12.54 0.25 20.29
N ALA A 175 12.42 1.46 20.83
CA ALA A 175 12.12 1.70 22.24
C ALA A 175 10.78 1.10 22.74
N ARG A 176 9.85 0.73 21.84
CA ARG A 176 8.57 0.10 22.19
C ARG A 176 8.64 -1.41 22.40
N VAL A 177 9.73 -2.07 22.03
CA VAL A 177 9.91 -3.52 22.17
C VAL A 177 10.80 -3.80 23.38
N ARG A 178 10.27 -4.57 24.35
CA ARG A 178 11.06 -5.06 25.49
C ARG A 178 11.74 -6.36 25.10
N MET A 179 13.04 -6.45 25.39
CA MET A 179 13.85 -7.65 25.23
C MET A 179 13.78 -8.53 26.48
#